data_AF-W4UUS6-F1
#
_entry.id   AF-W4UUS6-F1
#
_cell.length_a   1.000
_cell.length_b   1.000
_cell.length_c   1.000
_cell.angle_alpha   90.00
_cell.angle_beta   90.00
_cell.angle_gamma   90.00
#
_symmetry.space_group_name_H-M   'P 1'
#
loop_
_entity.id
_entity.type
_entity.pdbx_description
1 polymer ?
#
loop_
_entity_poly.entity_id
_entity_poly.type
_entity_poly.pdbx_seq_one_letter_code
_entity_poly.pdbx_strand_id
1 'polypeptide(L)'
;MAAEIVKVFDDNQIPYELFSDVKANPTIANVQSGVAAYKASGADFIVALGGGSAIDTAKGIGIVVNNPDFADVKSLEGVADTKHKAVPTFALLLLPEQRLR
;
A
#
# COMPACT_ATOMS: atom_id res chain seq x y z
N MET A 1 -17.23 3.94 -1.70
CA MET A 1 -15.81 3.88 -2.12
C MET A 1 -15.20 2.47 -2.12
N ALA A 2 -14.88 1.83 -0.98
CA ALA A 2 -14.22 0.51 -1.00
C ALA A 2 -15.04 -0.57 -1.75
N ALA A 3 -16.34 -0.64 -1.47
CA ALA A 3 -17.27 -1.53 -2.16
C ALA A 3 -17.41 -1.20 -3.66
N GLU A 4 -17.26 0.06 -4.06
CA GLU A 4 -17.34 0.46 -5.49
C GLU A 4 -16.09 -0.01 -6.24
N ILE A 5 -14.91 0.07 -5.60
CA ILE A 5 -13.66 -0.44 -6.18
C ILE A 5 -13.72 -1.96 -6.32
N VAL A 6 -14.13 -2.66 -5.26
CA VAL A 6 -14.33 -4.11 -5.30
C VAL A 6 -15.29 -4.50 -6.43
N LYS A 7 -16.42 -3.79 -6.55
CA LYS A 7 -17.36 -4.02 -7.65
C LYS A 7 -16.71 -3.84 -9.02
N VAL A 8 -15.91 -2.80 -9.22
CA VAL A 8 -15.19 -2.59 -10.50
C VAL A 8 -14.22 -3.74 -10.78
N PHE A 9 -13.53 -4.25 -9.77
CA PHE A 9 -12.61 -5.39 -9.93
C PHE A 9 -13.38 -6.68 -10.27
N ASP A 10 -14.47 -6.96 -9.55
CA ASP A 10 -15.34 -8.11 -9.81
C ASP A 10 -15.95 -8.06 -11.22
N ASP A 11 -16.54 -6.92 -11.60
CA ASP A 11 -17.18 -6.71 -12.91
C ASP A 11 -16.19 -6.91 -14.08
N ASN A 12 -14.90 -6.62 -13.86
CA ASN A 12 -13.84 -6.71 -14.87
C ASN A 12 -12.95 -7.95 -14.69
N GLN A 13 -13.29 -8.86 -13.77
CA GLN A 13 -12.55 -10.10 -13.49
C GLN A 13 -11.07 -9.85 -13.14
N ILE A 14 -10.80 -8.76 -12.42
CA ILE A 14 -9.46 -8.42 -11.94
C ILE A 14 -9.29 -9.07 -10.55
N PRO A 15 -8.43 -10.09 -10.40
CA PRO A 15 -8.20 -10.72 -9.10
C PRO A 15 -7.56 -9.71 -8.14
N TYR A 16 -7.96 -9.76 -6.87
CA TYR A 16 -7.42 -8.90 -5.83
C TYR A 16 -7.38 -9.61 -4.49
N GLU A 17 -6.50 -9.12 -3.61
CA GLU A 17 -6.46 -9.50 -2.20
C GLU A 17 -6.61 -8.25 -1.35
N LEU A 18 -7.37 -8.34 -0.27
CA LEU A 18 -7.61 -7.21 0.64
C LEU A 18 -6.63 -7.25 1.80
N PHE A 19 -5.89 -6.17 1.98
CA PHE A 19 -5.08 -5.92 3.17
C PHE A 19 -5.63 -4.69 3.91
N SER A 20 -6.12 -4.90 5.13
CA SER A 20 -6.76 -3.85 5.93
C SER A 20 -6.08 -3.60 7.29
N ASP A 21 -4.96 -4.27 7.59
CA ASP A 21 -4.15 -4.03 8.80
C ASP A 21 -3.27 -2.78 8.65
N VAL A 22 -3.91 -1.65 8.37
CA VAL A 22 -3.31 -0.32 8.31
C VAL A 22 -3.69 0.43 9.58
N LYS A 23 -2.69 0.89 10.33
CA LYS A 23 -2.89 1.66 11.57
C LYS A 23 -2.67 3.15 11.33
N ALA A 24 -3.32 3.97 12.17
CA ALA A 24 -2.98 5.38 12.27
C ALA A 24 -1.52 5.48 12.78
N ASN A 25 -0.66 6.19 12.04
CA ASN A 25 0.80 6.17 12.19
C ASN A 25 1.37 4.75 11.96
N PRO A 26 1.56 4.34 10.69
CA PRO A 26 1.96 2.98 10.38
C PRO A 26 3.30 2.62 11.00
N THR A 27 3.34 1.45 11.63
CA THR A 27 4.55 0.91 12.26
C THR A 27 5.37 0.10 11.26
N ILE A 28 6.65 -0.16 11.57
CA ILE A 28 7.50 -1.09 10.81
C ILE A 28 6.79 -2.44 10.63
N ALA A 29 6.20 -2.97 11.70
CA ALA A 29 5.47 -4.23 11.67
C ALA A 29 4.27 -4.20 10.71
N ASN A 30 3.56 -3.07 10.59
CA ASN A 30 2.46 -2.96 9.61
C ASN A 30 2.96 -3.06 8.18
N VAL A 31 4.07 -2.38 7.86
CA VAL A 31 4.67 -2.46 6.51
C VAL A 31 5.15 -3.89 6.24
N GLN A 32 5.81 -4.53 7.21
CA GLN A 32 6.27 -5.91 7.06
C GLN A 32 5.11 -6.91 6.85
N SER A 33 4.02 -6.78 7.61
CA SER A 33 2.79 -7.57 7.40
C SER A 33 2.21 -7.35 5.99
N GLY A 34 2.19 -6.10 5.52
CA GLY A 34 1.72 -5.77 4.17
C GLY A 34 2.63 -6.31 3.06
N VAL A 35 3.96 -6.33 3.26
CA VAL A 35 4.93 -6.97 2.36
C VAL A 35 4.68 -8.46 2.27
N ALA A 36 4.44 -9.13 3.40
CA ALA A 36 4.11 -10.55 3.41
C ALA A 36 2.79 -10.83 2.68
N ALA A 37 1.75 -10.02 2.91
CA ALA A 37 0.46 -10.12 2.23
C ALA A 37 0.60 -9.92 0.70
N TYR A 38 1.35 -8.91 0.26
CA TYR A 38 1.61 -8.67 -1.16
C TYR A 38 2.34 -9.84 -1.83
N LYS A 39 3.37 -10.39 -1.17
CA LYS A 39 4.11 -11.55 -1.71
C LYS A 39 3.23 -12.79 -1.79
N ALA A 40 2.34 -13.00 -0.83
CA ALA A 40 1.42 -14.13 -0.81
C ALA A 40 0.30 -14.00 -1.85
N SER A 41 -0.13 -12.77 -2.19
CA SER A 41 -1.20 -12.55 -3.18
C SER A 41 -0.75 -12.79 -4.62
N GLY A 42 0.55 -12.66 -4.91
CA GLY A 42 1.06 -12.70 -6.28
C GLY A 42 0.62 -11.50 -7.12
N ALA A 43 0.17 -10.41 -6.48
CA ALA A 43 -0.22 -9.18 -7.17
C ALA A 43 0.98 -8.51 -7.87
N ASP A 44 0.69 -7.69 -8.86
CA ASP A 44 1.65 -6.93 -9.66
C ASP A 44 1.52 -5.40 -9.47
N PHE A 45 0.45 -4.94 -8.80
CA PHE A 45 0.27 -3.55 -8.37
C PHE A 45 -0.42 -3.45 -6.99
N ILE A 46 -0.43 -2.24 -6.43
CA ILE A 46 -1.11 -1.92 -5.16
C ILE A 46 -2.15 -0.83 -5.41
N VAL A 47 -3.35 -1.00 -4.84
CA VAL A 47 -4.35 0.09 -4.73
C VAL A 47 -4.40 0.55 -3.28
N ALA A 48 -3.92 1.76 -3.03
CA ALA A 48 -3.93 2.38 -1.71
C ALA A 48 -5.22 3.19 -1.53
N LEU A 49 -6.19 2.63 -0.82
CA LEU A 49 -7.45 3.30 -0.52
C LEU A 49 -7.43 3.87 0.91
N GLY A 50 -7.47 5.18 1.05
CA GLY A 50 -7.53 5.82 2.37
C GLY A 50 -6.89 7.20 2.42
N GLY A 51 -6.56 7.64 3.65
CA GLY A 51 -5.77 8.85 3.89
C GLY A 51 -4.25 8.58 3.85
N GLY A 52 -3.48 9.52 4.40
CA GLY A 52 -2.01 9.46 4.41
C GLY A 52 -1.44 8.13 4.93
N SER A 53 -1.97 7.62 6.05
CA SER A 53 -1.49 6.35 6.63
C SER A 53 -1.56 5.16 5.67
N ALA A 54 -2.66 5.03 4.90
CA ALA A 54 -2.82 3.94 3.94
C ALA A 54 -1.88 4.10 2.74
N ILE A 55 -1.75 5.34 2.24
CA ILE A 55 -0.89 5.67 1.11
C ILE A 55 0.59 5.45 1.46
N ASP A 56 1.02 5.89 2.64
CA ASP A 56 2.41 5.74 3.07
C ASP A 56 2.75 4.30 3.42
N THR A 57 1.80 3.54 3.99
CA THR A 57 1.95 2.08 4.16
C THR A 57 2.14 1.40 2.80
N ALA A 58 1.31 1.72 1.81
CA ALA A 58 1.41 1.15 0.46
C ALA A 58 2.74 1.49 -0.24
N LYS A 59 3.23 2.73 -0.11
CA LYS A 59 4.55 3.12 -0.61
C LYS A 59 5.67 2.29 0.03
N GLY A 60 5.64 2.16 1.37
CA GLY A 60 6.61 1.36 2.10
C GLY A 60 6.63 -0.09 1.61
N ILE A 61 5.45 -0.71 1.48
CA ILE A 61 5.31 -2.07 0.94
C ILE A 61 5.90 -2.14 -0.46
N GLY A 62 5.49 -1.26 -1.37
CA GLY A 62 5.92 -1.29 -2.76
C GLY A 62 7.43 -1.09 -2.94
N ILE A 63 8.07 -0.27 -2.10
CA ILE A 63 9.52 -0.10 -2.11
C ILE A 63 10.21 -1.37 -1.61
N VAL A 64 9.82 -1.88 -0.43
CA VAL A 64 10.48 -3.03 0.22
C VAL A 64 10.34 -4.30 -0.61
N VAL A 65 9.20 -4.52 -1.27
CA VAL A 65 8.99 -5.69 -2.15
C VAL A 65 10.05 -5.76 -3.25
N ASN A 66 10.34 -4.63 -3.90
CA ASN A 66 11.31 -4.57 -5.01
C ASN A 66 12.74 -4.27 -4.54
N ASN A 67 12.94 -3.86 -3.28
CA ASN A 67 14.24 -3.56 -2.70
C ASN A 67 14.39 -4.33 -1.36
N PRO A 68 14.62 -5.65 -1.41
CA PRO A 68 14.60 -6.51 -0.22
C PRO A 68 15.70 -6.19 0.81
N ASP A 69 16.76 -5.48 0.40
CA ASP A 69 17.81 -4.97 1.31
C ASP A 69 17.25 -4.03 2.38
N PHE A 70 16.06 -3.46 2.15
CA PHE A 70 15.35 -2.56 3.07
C PHE A 70 14.22 -3.27 3.84
N ALA A 71 14.28 -4.60 4.00
CA ALA A 71 13.25 -5.39 4.69
C ALA A 71 13.02 -5.00 6.17
N ASP A 72 13.98 -4.32 6.80
CA ASP A 72 13.85 -3.77 8.14
C ASP A 72 13.00 -2.49 8.19
N VAL A 73 12.65 -1.90 7.03
CA VAL A 73 11.86 -0.67 6.83
C VAL A 73 12.53 0.58 7.38
N LYS A 74 13.23 0.49 8.51
CA LYS A 74 13.96 1.58 9.16
C LYS A 74 15.06 2.15 8.27
N SER A 75 15.76 1.30 7.51
CA SER A 75 16.76 1.72 6.53
C SER A 75 16.21 2.58 5.38
N LEU A 76 14.88 2.70 5.22
CA LEU A 76 14.26 3.61 4.25
C LEU A 76 14.22 5.07 4.73
N GLU A 77 14.56 5.35 5.99
CA GLU A 77 14.55 6.70 6.53
C GLU A 77 15.58 7.60 5.82
N GLY A 78 15.15 8.80 5.44
CA GLY A 78 15.99 9.76 4.70
C GLY A 78 16.04 9.48 3.20
N VAL A 79 17.22 9.65 2.59
CA VAL A 79 17.44 9.40 1.16
C VAL A 79 17.97 7.98 0.99
N ALA A 80 17.04 7.02 0.96
CA ALA A 80 17.37 5.62 0.77
C ALA A 80 17.86 5.34 -0.65
N ASP A 81 19.00 4.67 -0.77
CA ASP A 81 19.64 4.31 -2.03
C ASP A 81 18.99 3.06 -2.67
N THR A 82 17.70 3.18 -2.98
CA THR A 82 16.91 2.12 -3.62
C THR A 82 17.40 1.86 -5.05
N LYS A 83 17.52 0.58 -5.43
CA LYS A 83 18.06 0.17 -6.73
C LYS A 83 16.97 -0.12 -7.76
N HIS A 84 15.77 -0.40 -7.29
CA HIS A 84 14.62 -0.72 -8.11
C HIS A 84 13.44 0.21 -7.79
N LYS A 85 12.66 0.53 -8.83
CA LYS A 85 11.41 1.27 -8.65
C LYS A 85 10.46 0.49 -7.75
N ALA A 86 9.69 1.22 -6.94
CA ALA A 86 8.61 0.63 -6.18
C ALA A 86 7.58 -0.06 -7.09
N VAL A 87 6.85 -1.02 -6.54
CA VAL A 87 5.66 -1.61 -7.18
C VAL A 87 4.71 -0.50 -7.63
N PRO A 88 4.11 -0.59 -8.83
CA PRO A 88 3.08 0.34 -9.28
C PRO A 88 1.98 0.52 -8.22
N THR A 89 1.78 1.75 -7.77
CA THR A 89 0.83 2.05 -6.68
C THR A 89 -0.16 3.11 -7.15
N PHE A 90 -1.45 2.78 -7.10
CA PHE A 90 -2.56 3.68 -7.40
C PHE A 90 -3.17 4.17 -6.08
N ALA A 91 -3.01 5.46 -5.79
CA ALA A 91 -3.56 6.06 -4.58
C ALA A 91 -4.95 6.63 -4.84
N LEU A 92 -5.94 6.14 -4.09
CA LEU A 92 -7.31 6.62 -4.08
C LEU A 92 -7.55 7.31 -2.74
N LEU A 93 -7.34 8.63 -2.74
CA LEU A 93 -7.43 9.45 -1.55
C LEU A 93 -8.88 9.54 -1.07
N LEU A 94 -9.15 8.99 0.11
CA LEU A 94 -10.38 9.25 0.83
C LEU A 94 -10.22 10.61 1.52
N LEU A 95 -10.63 11.67 0.84
CA LEU A 95 -10.86 12.94 1.52
C LEU A 95 -12.07 12.74 2.45
N PRO A 96 -11.98 13.14 3.72
CA PRO A 96 -13.19 13.26 4.52
C PRO A 96 -14.11 14.24 3.80
N GLU A 97 -15.35 13.84 3.52
CA GLU A 97 -16.35 14.79 3.07
C GLU A 97 -16.40 15.96 4.07
N GLN A 98 -16.27 17.18 3.54
CA GLN A 98 -16.62 18.44 4.21
C GLN A 98 -15.73 18.91 5.38
N ARG A 99 -14.59 19.54 5.06
CA ARG A 99 -14.02 20.62 5.90
C ARG A 99 -14.35 22.02 5.39
N LEU A 100 -15.45 22.15 4.65
CA LEU A 100 -16.07 23.43 4.31
C LEU A 100 -17.41 23.53 5.04
N ARG A 101 -17.32 23.89 6.32
CA ARG A 101 -18.24 24.81 6.99
C ARG A 101 -17.39 25.89 7.63
#